data_AF-A0A1T5M3X4-F1
#
_entry.id   AF-A0A1T5M3X4-F1
#
_cell.length_a   1.000
_cell.length_b   1.000
_cell.length_c   1.000
_cell.angle_alpha   90.00
_cell.angle_beta   90.00
_cell.angle_gamma   90.00
#
_symmetry.space_group_name_H-M   'P 1'
#
loop_
_entity.id
_entity.type
_entity.pdbx_description
1 polymer ?
#
loop_
_entity_poly.entity_id
_entity_poly.type
_entity_poly.pdbx_seq_one_letter_code
_entity_poly.pdbx_strand_id
1 'polypeptide(L)' 'MMYYYWKEKGIRPSVLYNMPKGELLTIMAFYEEEIKEREKMMKFSQ' A
#
# COMPACT_ATOMS: atom_id res chain seq x y z
N MET A 1 -1.66 2.63 -4.55
CA MET A 1 -2.21 1.92 -3.36
C MET A 1 -3.28 0.90 -3.70
N MET A 2 -4.49 1.27 -4.15
CA MET A 2 -5.59 0.32 -4.41
C MET A 2 -5.20 -0.83 -5.36
N TYR A 3 -4.61 -0.47 -6.52
CA TYR A 3 -4.14 -1.45 -7.49
C TYR A 3 -3.04 -2.36 -6.92
N TYR A 4 -2.13 -1.81 -6.12
CA TYR A 4 -1.07 -2.58 -5.46
C TYR A 4 -1.65 -3.62 -4.49
N TYR A 5 -2.56 -3.21 -3.60
CA TYR A 5 -3.20 -4.14 -2.67
C TYR A 5 -4.06 -5.18 -3.38
N TRP A 6 -4.71 -4.83 -4.48
CA TRP A 6 -5.44 -5.81 -5.28
C TRP A 6 -4.52 -6.79 -5.99
N LYS A 7 -3.53 -6.30 -6.73
CA LYS A 7 -2.64 -7.13 -7.56
C LYS A 7 -1.69 -7.98 -6.73
N GLU A 8 -1.06 -7.40 -5.70
CA GLU A 8 0.01 -8.03 -4.94
C GLU A 8 -0.50 -8.77 -3.69
N LYS A 9 -1.66 -8.35 -3.14
CA LYS A 9 -2.21 -8.91 -1.89
C LYS A 9 -3.62 -9.49 -2.04
N GLY A 10 -4.24 -9.42 -3.22
CA GLY A 10 -5.58 -9.95 -3.47
C GLY A 10 -6.72 -9.19 -2.78
N ILE A 11 -6.46 -8.01 -2.21
CA ILE A 11 -7.47 -7.24 -1.47
C ILE A 11 -8.35 -6.50 -2.47
N ARG A 12 -9.66 -6.77 -2.43
CA ARG A 12 -10.62 -6.13 -3.34
C ARG A 12 -10.75 -4.64 -3.02
N PRO A 13 -10.87 -3.75 -4.02
CA PRO A 13 -11.02 -2.32 -3.79
C PRO A 13 -12.21 -1.98 -2.88
N SER A 14 -13.32 -2.72 -2.97
CA SER A 14 -14.50 -2.53 -2.14
C SER A 14 -14.23 -2.63 -0.64
N VAL A 15 -13.26 -3.45 -0.21
CA VAL A 15 -12.86 -3.58 1.19
C VAL A 15 -12.28 -2.26 1.70
N LEU A 16 -11.46 -1.60 0.89
CA LEU A 16 -10.79 -0.35 1.24
C LEU A 16 -11.76 0.84 1.19
N TYR A 17 -12.73 0.82 0.26
CA TYR A 17 -13.77 1.85 0.18
C TYR A 17 -14.77 1.81 1.34
N ASN A 18 -15.03 0.62 1.89
CA ASN A 18 -15.95 0.45 3.02
C ASN A 18 -15.28 0.72 4.38
N MET A 19 -13.99 1.05 4.38
CA MET A 19 -13.21 1.20 5.59
C MET A 19 -13.40 2.60 6.21
N PRO A 20 -13.44 2.74 7.55
CA PRO A 20 -13.45 4.04 8.20
C PRO A 20 -12.27 4.90 7.74
N LYS A 21 -12.49 6.21 7.62
CA LYS A 21 -11.46 7.15 7.13
C LYS A 21 -10.13 7.06 7.91
N GLY A 22 -10.20 6.84 9.23
CA GLY A 22 -9.01 6.68 10.06
C GLY A 22 -8.16 5.47 9.68
N GLU A 23 -8.79 4.31 9.50
CA GLU A 23 -8.11 3.08 9.07
C GLU A 23 -7.53 3.21 7.66
N LEU A 24 -8.28 3.84 6.74
CA LEU A 24 -7.79 4.10 5.39
C LEU A 24 -6.54 4.98 5.40
N LEU A 25 -6.51 6.03 6.24
CA LEU A 25 -5.33 6.89 6.41
C LEU A 25 -4.14 6.11 6.97
N THR A 26 -4.36 5.22 7.93
CA THR A 26 -3.31 4.35 8.46
C THR A 26 -2.74 3.46 7.36
N ILE A 27 -3.58 2.78 6.57
CA ILE A 27 -3.13 1.94 5.45
C ILE A 27 -2.36 2.74 4.40
N MET A 28 -2.79 3.99 4.11
CA MET A 28 -2.07 4.89 3.21
C MET A 28 -0.65 5.20 3.71
N ALA A 29 -0.51 5.55 4.99
CA ALA A 29 0.78 5.85 5.59
C ALA A 29 1.75 4.65 5.52
N PHE A 30 1.25 3.44 5.82
CA PHE A 30 2.06 2.21 5.70
C PHE A 30 2.42 1.88 4.25
N TYR A 31 1.49 2.05 3.31
CA TYR A 31 1.76 1.84 1.90
C TYR A 31 2.85 2.77 1.38
N GLU A 32 2.82 4.05 1.76
CA GLU A 32 3.86 5.02 1.37
C GLU A 32 5.24 4.63 1.90
N GLU A 33 5.32 4.14 3.14
CA GLU A 33 6.59 3.69 3.70
C GLU A 33 7.10 2.41 3.01
N GLU A 34 6.22 1.44 2.73
CA GLU A 34 6.62 0.21 2.02
C GLU A 34 7.21 0.53 0.63
N ILE A 35 6.62 1.47 -0.11
CA ILE A 35 7.15 1.89 -1.41
C ILE A 35 8.54 2.53 -1.25
N LYS A 36 8.74 3.41 -0.26
CA LYS A 36 10.04 4.02 0.00
C LYS A 36 11.09 2.97 0.34
N GLU A 37 10.76 1.97 1.14
CA GLU A 37 11.68 0.87 1.48
C GLU A 37 12.05 0.04 0.26
N ARG A 38 11.07 -0.32 -0.58
CA ARG A 38 11.32 -1.04 -1.84
C ARG A 38 12.21 -0.26 -2.79
N GLU A 39 11.97 1.03 -2.96
CA GLU A 39 12.79 1.90 -3.80
C GLU A 39 14.22 2.00 -3.28
N LYS A 40 14.41 2.12 -1.96
CA LYS A 40 15.75 2.08 -1.35
C LYS A 40 16.44 0.75 -1.69
N MET A 41 15.78 -0.38 -1.47
CA MET A 41 16.34 -1.71 -1.76
C MET A 41 16.73 -1.88 -3.23
N MET A 42 15.90 -1.38 -4.16
CA MET A 42 16.23 -1.40 -5.60
C MET A 42 17.46 -0.56 -5.93
N LYS A 43 17.59 0.65 -5.35
CA LYS A 43 18.76 1.51 -5.56
C LYS A 43 20.05 0.94 -4.98
N PHE A 44 19.98 0.16 -3.91
CA PHE A 44 21.15 -0.51 -3.33
C PHE A 44 21.55 -1.80 -4.08
N SER A 45 20.66 -2.34 -4.92
CA SER A 45 20.91 -3.58 -5.68
C SER A 45 21.40 -3.31 -7.12
N GLN A 46 21.72 -2.05 -7.45
CA GLN A 46 22.14 -1.59 -8.77
C GLN A 46 23.56 -1.02 -8.71
#